data_AF-A0A8T0XKT5-F1
#
_entry.id   AF-A0A8T0XKT5-F1
#
_cell.length_a   1.000
_cell.length_b   1.000
_cell.length_c   1.000
_cell.angle_alpha   90.00
_cell.angle_beta   90.00
_cell.angle_gamma   90.00
#
_symmetry.space_group_name_H-M   'P 1'
#
loop_
_entity.id
_entity.type
_entity.pdbx_description
1 polymer ?
#
loop_
_entity_poly.entity_id
_entity_poly.type
_entity_poly.pdbx_seq_one_letter_code
_entity_poly.pdbx_strand_id
1 'polypeptide(L)'
;MHPPPIKVVAGRSKTERHKGGNDNKRKKEQHQPHICKEYGHHGHKCKKGSKEDIEAMKVDHHKEEKRYKHCQSKFHCAMGG
;
A
#
# COMPACT_ATOMS: atom_id res chain seq x y z
N MET A 1 -4.38 23.62 -46.49
CA MET A 1 -5.66 23.22 -45.86
C MET A 1 -5.43 23.10 -44.36
N HIS A 2 -6.02 23.99 -43.56
CA HIS A 2 -5.91 23.92 -42.09
C HIS A 2 -6.96 22.93 -41.55
N PRO A 3 -6.58 21.97 -40.70
CA PRO A 3 -7.57 21.11 -40.03
C PRO A 3 -8.42 21.97 -39.06
N PRO A 4 -9.72 21.69 -38.93
CA PRO A 4 -10.59 22.45 -38.04
C PRO A 4 -10.20 22.22 -36.57
N PRO A 5 -10.39 23.23 -35.68
CA PRO A 5 -10.03 23.11 -34.28
C PRO A 5 -10.83 21.99 -33.61
N ILE A 6 -10.13 21.03 -33.02
CA ILE A 6 -10.74 19.96 -32.22
C ILE A 6 -11.33 20.61 -30.97
N LYS A 7 -12.66 20.59 -30.85
CA LYS A 7 -13.34 21.06 -29.63
C LYS A 7 -12.88 20.16 -28.47
N VAL A 8 -12.32 20.76 -27.43
CA VAL A 8 -12.15 20.09 -26.13
C VAL A 8 -13.55 19.71 -25.64
N VAL A 9 -13.93 18.44 -25.79
CA VAL A 9 -15.09 17.89 -25.12
C VAL A 9 -14.81 17.98 -23.62
N ALA A 10 -15.52 18.88 -22.94
CA ALA A 10 -15.57 18.91 -21.49
C ALA A 10 -16.17 17.59 -21.03
N GLY A 11 -15.33 16.70 -20.51
CA GLY A 11 -15.75 15.38 -20.06
C GLY A 11 -14.82 14.30 -20.60
N ARG A 12 -13.77 14.00 -19.81
CA ARG A 12 -13.00 12.77 -19.86
C ARG A 12 -13.92 11.61 -20.28
N SER A 13 -13.64 10.94 -21.39
CA SER A 13 -14.41 9.75 -21.79
C SER A 13 -14.44 8.81 -20.60
N LYS A 14 -15.65 8.55 -20.07
CA LYS A 14 -15.85 7.56 -19.02
C LYS A 14 -15.52 6.21 -19.65
N THR A 15 -14.25 5.81 -19.59
CA THR A 15 -13.89 4.41 -19.83
C THR A 15 -14.69 3.62 -18.82
N GLU A 16 -15.67 2.85 -19.31
CA GLU A 16 -16.41 1.89 -18.51
C GLU A 16 -15.38 1.01 -17.80
N ARG A 17 -15.27 1.19 -16.48
CA ARG A 17 -14.44 0.31 -15.67
C ARG A 17 -15.28 -0.92 -15.37
N HIS A 18 -15.01 -2.02 -16.07
CA HIS A 18 -15.53 -3.32 -15.67
C HIS A 18 -15.12 -3.58 -14.21
N LYS A 19 -16.10 -3.75 -13.31
CA LYS A 19 -15.84 -4.25 -11.95
C LYS A 19 -15.29 -5.67 -12.11
N GLY A 20 -14.01 -5.87 -11.84
CA GLY A 20 -13.38 -7.20 -11.88
C GLY A 20 -14.18 -8.19 -11.03
N GLY A 21 -14.50 -9.35 -11.63
CA GLY A 21 -15.28 -10.42 -11.02
C GLY A 21 -14.75 -10.83 -9.65
N ASN A 22 -15.67 -11.09 -8.73
CA ASN A 22 -15.40 -11.35 -7.32
C ASN A 22 -14.95 -12.80 -7.05
N ASP A 23 -15.04 -13.66 -8.05
CA ASP A 23 -14.97 -15.12 -7.90
C ASP A 23 -13.59 -15.63 -7.45
N ASN A 24 -12.55 -14.80 -7.60
CA ASN A 24 -11.17 -15.14 -7.24
C ASN A 24 -10.65 -14.35 -6.02
N LYS A 25 -11.52 -13.67 -5.26
CA LYS A 25 -11.09 -12.97 -4.05
C LYS A 25 -10.78 -13.97 -2.96
N ARG A 26 -9.54 -14.51 -2.95
CA ARG A 26 -8.88 -14.91 -1.69
C ARG A 26 -9.15 -13.75 -0.73
N LYS A 27 -9.82 -14.02 0.41
CA LYS A 27 -10.23 -13.02 1.42
C LYS A 27 -9.20 -11.89 1.48
N LYS A 28 -9.47 -10.78 0.77
CA LYS A 28 -8.46 -9.80 0.31
C LYS A 28 -7.73 -9.07 1.45
N GLU A 29 -8.13 -9.36 2.67
CA GLU A 29 -7.81 -8.62 3.87
C GLU A 29 -7.06 -9.46 4.90
N GLN A 30 -6.98 -10.78 4.69
CA GLN A 30 -6.29 -11.64 5.63
C GLN A 30 -4.83 -11.75 5.24
N HIS A 31 -4.02 -10.83 5.76
CA HIS A 31 -2.57 -11.00 5.76
C HIS A 31 -2.25 -12.28 6.54
N GLN A 32 -1.43 -13.12 5.92
CA GLN A 32 -0.80 -14.24 6.59
C GLN A 32 0.60 -13.77 7.00
N PRO A 33 0.90 -13.71 8.29
CA PRO A 33 2.26 -13.50 8.78
C PRO A 33 3.19 -14.62 8.27
N HIS A 34 4.45 -14.27 8.00
CA HIS A 34 5.48 -15.28 7.75
C HIS A 34 5.91 -16.00 9.04
N ILE A 35 5.73 -15.35 10.21
CA ILE A 35 6.10 -15.90 11.54
C ILE A 35 5.09 -16.97 11.99
N CYS A 36 3.81 -16.73 11.74
CA CYS A 36 2.74 -17.61 12.14
C CYS A 36 1.75 -17.75 10.98
N LYS A 37 1.49 -18.99 10.54
CA LYS A 37 0.66 -19.28 9.35
C LYS A 37 -0.84 -19.02 9.56
N GLU A 38 -1.21 -18.31 10.63
CA GLU A 38 -2.58 -17.95 10.95
C GLU A 38 -2.96 -16.65 10.26
N TYR A 39 -4.08 -16.69 9.56
CA TYR A 39 -4.60 -15.56 8.82
C TYR A 39 -5.24 -14.50 9.75
N GLY A 40 -5.31 -13.26 9.27
CA GLY A 40 -6.12 -12.20 9.90
C GLY A 40 -5.31 -11.20 10.74
N HIS A 41 -3.98 -11.24 10.67
CA HIS A 41 -3.14 -10.26 11.33
C HIS A 41 -1.82 -10.05 10.59
N HIS A 42 -1.17 -8.92 10.87
CA HIS A 42 0.14 -8.60 10.28
C HIS A 42 1.27 -9.22 11.10
N GLY A 43 2.42 -9.48 10.44
CA GLY A 43 3.63 -10.01 11.09
C GLY A 43 4.04 -9.28 12.36
N HIS A 44 4.13 -7.94 12.33
CA HIS A 44 4.49 -7.12 13.49
C HIS A 44 3.47 -7.18 14.65
N LYS A 45 2.25 -7.67 14.40
CA LYS A 45 1.19 -7.91 15.42
C LYS A 45 1.02 -9.38 15.78
N CYS A 46 1.83 -10.29 15.22
CA CYS A 46 1.75 -11.72 15.52
C CYS A 46 2.11 -11.98 16.99
N LYS A 47 1.29 -12.82 17.64
CA LYS A 47 1.49 -13.28 19.03
C LYS A 47 1.87 -14.76 19.12
N LYS A 48 1.78 -15.51 18.02
CA LYS A 48 1.97 -16.98 17.95
C LYS A 48 3.30 -17.41 17.31
N GLY A 49 4.34 -16.58 17.38
CA GLY A 49 5.69 -16.87 16.87
C GLY A 49 6.69 -17.20 17.97
N SER A 50 7.92 -17.54 17.60
CA SER A 50 9.05 -17.51 18.53
C SER A 50 9.23 -16.07 19.05
N LYS A 51 9.78 -15.92 20.26
CA LYS A 51 9.96 -14.59 20.86
C LYS A 51 10.97 -13.78 20.05
N GLU A 52 11.99 -14.48 19.57
CA GLU A 52 13.10 -13.98 18.77
C GLU A 52 12.60 -13.43 17.44
N ASP A 53 11.74 -14.18 16.72
CA ASP A 53 11.18 -13.73 15.44
C ASP A 53 10.22 -12.55 15.60
N ILE A 54 9.42 -12.55 16.67
CA ILE A 54 8.51 -11.43 16.98
C ILE A 54 9.31 -10.17 17.29
N GLU A 55 10.40 -10.29 18.05
CA GLU A 55 11.25 -9.16 18.40
C GLU A 55 12.00 -8.61 17.17
N ALA A 56 12.61 -9.48 16.37
CA ALA A 56 13.27 -9.09 15.13
C ALA A 56 12.32 -8.30 14.21
N MET A 57 11.08 -8.79 14.04
CA MET A 57 10.07 -8.12 13.22
C MET A 57 9.64 -6.75 13.76
N LYS A 58 9.61 -6.57 15.08
CA LYS A 58 9.33 -5.24 15.68
C LYS A 58 10.49 -4.28 15.46
N VAL A 59 11.73 -4.77 15.57
CA VAL A 59 12.94 -3.96 15.34
C VAL A 59 13.01 -3.49 13.89
N ASP A 60 12.77 -4.39 12.94
CA ASP A 60 12.73 -4.06 11.52
C ASP A 60 11.63 -3.05 11.21
N HIS A 61 10.42 -3.24 11.76
CA HIS A 61 9.33 -2.30 11.57
C HIS A 61 9.66 -0.91 12.10
N HIS A 62 10.25 -0.81 13.29
CA HIS A 62 10.66 0.47 13.88
C HIS A 62 11.77 1.17 13.07
N LYS A 63 12.71 0.40 12.51
CA LYS A 63 13.75 0.93 11.61
C LYS A 63 13.15 1.51 10.33
N GLU A 64 12.23 0.78 9.70
CA GLU A 64 11.50 1.23 8.52
C GLU A 64 10.63 2.46 8.81
N GLU A 65 9.93 2.49 9.95
CA GLU A 65 9.14 3.65 10.37
C GLU A 65 10.00 4.90 10.56
N LYS A 66 11.16 4.77 11.23
CA LYS A 66 12.13 5.86 11.36
C LYS A 66 12.63 6.35 10.01
N ARG A 67 12.95 5.43 9.11
CA ARG A 67 13.39 5.76 7.75
C ARG A 67 12.31 6.47 6.97
N TYR A 68 11.06 6.03 7.09
CA TYR A 68 9.90 6.69 6.47
C TYR A 68 9.72 8.10 7.01
N LYS A 69 9.73 8.29 8.34
CA LYS A 69 9.60 9.61 8.98
C LYS A 69 10.72 10.56 8.56
N HIS A 70 11.95 10.07 8.48
CA HIS A 70 13.09 10.82 7.97
C HIS A 70 12.95 11.19 6.50
N CYS A 71 12.45 10.27 5.68
CA CYS A 71 12.18 10.53 4.26
C CYS A 71 11.06 11.58 4.11
N GLN A 72 10.00 11.45 4.90
CA GLN A 72 8.86 12.35 4.89
C GLN A 72 9.24 13.75 5.39
N SER A 73 10.05 13.86 6.45
CA SER A 73 10.55 15.15 6.92
C SER A 73 11.47 15.79 5.89
N LYS A 74 12.34 15.01 5.22
CA LYS A 74 13.14 15.50 4.10
C LYS A 74 12.29 16.00 2.95
N PHE A 75 11.26 15.26 2.58
CA PHE A 75 10.32 15.67 1.53
C PHE A 75 9.59 16.95 1.92
N HIS A 76 9.11 17.04 3.16
CA HIS A 76 8.46 18.23 3.71
C HIS A 76 9.39 19.45 3.69
N CYS A 77 10.63 19.32 4.17
CA CYS A 77 11.63 20.37 4.09
C CYS A 77 11.95 20.77 2.64
N ALA A 78 12.00 19.81 1.70
CA ALA A 78 12.26 20.07 0.29
C ALA A 78 11.09 20.82 -0.39
N MET A 79 9.87 20.67 0.12
CA MET A 79 8.67 21.34 -0.37
C MET A 79 8.45 22.73 0.26
N GLY A 80 9.35 23.18 1.16
CA GLY A 80 9.33 24.53 1.71
C GLY A 80 8.68 24.69 3.10
N GLY A 81 8.22 23.61 3.73
CA GLY A 81 7.66 23.64 5.09
C GLY A 81 6.20 24.11 5.17
#